data_AF-A0A1I0QGP5-F1
#
_entry.id   AF-A0A1I0QGP5-F1
#
_cell.length_a   1.000
_cell.length_b   1.000
_cell.length_c   1.000
_cell.angle_alpha   90.00
_cell.angle_beta   90.00
_cell.angle_gamma   90.00
#
_symmetry.space_group_name_H-M   'P 1'
#
loop_
_entity.id
_entity.type
_entity.pdbx_description
1 polymer ?
#
loop_
_entity_poly.entity_id
_entity_poly.type
_entity_poly.pdbx_seq_one_letter_code
_entity_poly.pdbx_strand_id
1 'polypeptide(L)'
;MILEYLFSDEELKEDILRYKEGKLNISIKNIKDSSFWIAEFIMVGENEQSTLDLSKINDDITERFNCITLTNECAFYFNKILYPLINEFERKLRKILYIASKLSGSATDTAVICDLEKMEFGTLFELIFTDDDFIKMAKTKINAKSWKFTKSELIDDLFSFEEKALWDKLLGIGIAPILRKNFVTMKNYRNNIMHAHNITADVYKQIKKIYLAANQELNGAISDILNNKMVTLFNHSNNDFSETLKEAIDAEKSKKISDNILDNFQMIENVEAVKRSMEFSSISQQINAISEAGKIAMEFSSYSQEIKKLIEAGKLSTELSPINKEIKKLIEVGKLSTELSPINKEIKKLKEAGKLSTELSPINKEIKKFKEAGKLSTELSPINQEIKKLTEVEKLEKQSSFNHHLIARYKKNK
;
A
#
# COMPACT_ATOMS: atom_id res chain seq x y z
N MET A 1 -26.21 -31.16 -8.14
CA MET A 1 -25.43 -29.93 -8.29
C MET A 1 -26.35 -28.84 -8.80
N ILE A 2 -26.21 -27.63 -8.28
CA ILE A 2 -27.13 -26.51 -8.51
C ILE A 2 -26.34 -25.27 -8.91
N LEU A 3 -26.84 -24.56 -9.91
CA LEU A 3 -26.53 -23.15 -10.14
C LEU A 3 -27.79 -22.34 -9.85
N GLU A 4 -27.65 -21.24 -9.12
CA GLU A 4 -28.77 -20.33 -8.84
C GLU A 4 -28.43 -18.92 -9.30
N TYR A 5 -29.35 -18.30 -10.00
CA TYR A 5 -29.19 -16.96 -10.55
C TYR A 5 -30.40 -16.10 -10.21
N LEU A 6 -30.14 -14.85 -9.84
CA LEU A 6 -31.15 -13.81 -9.66
C LEU A 6 -31.30 -13.01 -10.95
N PHE A 7 -32.53 -12.88 -11.40
CA PHE A 7 -32.92 -12.09 -12.57
C PHE A 7 -33.90 -10.98 -12.18
N SER A 8 -33.91 -9.90 -12.95
CA SER A 8 -34.82 -8.76 -12.79
C SER A 8 -35.74 -8.52 -13.99
N ASP A 9 -35.56 -9.29 -15.06
CA ASP A 9 -36.31 -9.17 -16.31
C ASP A 9 -37.21 -10.39 -16.48
N GLU A 10 -38.53 -10.16 -16.52
CA GLU A 10 -39.54 -11.20 -16.64
C GLU A 10 -39.58 -11.82 -18.06
N GLU A 11 -39.18 -11.08 -19.09
CA GLU A 11 -39.22 -11.55 -20.48
C GLU A 11 -38.23 -12.72 -20.72
N LEU A 12 -37.19 -12.81 -19.89
CA LEU A 12 -36.17 -13.85 -19.98
C LEU A 12 -36.63 -15.22 -19.48
N LYS A 13 -37.76 -15.33 -18.76
CA LYS A 13 -38.21 -16.60 -18.16
C LYS A 13 -38.42 -17.70 -19.19
N GLU A 14 -39.08 -17.38 -20.30
CA GLU A 14 -39.33 -18.35 -21.37
C GLU A 14 -38.04 -18.82 -22.03
N ASP A 15 -37.08 -17.91 -22.24
CA ASP A 15 -35.79 -18.26 -22.82
C ASP A 15 -34.94 -19.13 -21.88
N ILE A 16 -34.99 -18.88 -20.57
CA ILE A 16 -34.35 -19.73 -19.56
C ILE A 16 -34.99 -21.13 -19.51
N LEU A 17 -36.33 -21.23 -19.56
CA LEU A 17 -37.02 -22.53 -19.55
C LEU A 17 -36.80 -23.36 -20.84
N ARG A 18 -36.42 -22.72 -21.94
CA ARG A 18 -36.06 -23.40 -23.20
C ARG A 18 -34.71 -24.11 -23.12
N TYR A 19 -33.88 -23.80 -22.14
CA TYR A 19 -32.59 -24.45 -21.94
C TYR A 19 -32.80 -25.92 -21.53
N LYS A 20 -32.70 -26.84 -22.49
CA LYS A 20 -32.92 -28.28 -22.27
C LYS A 20 -31.73 -29.07 -22.78
N GLU A 21 -30.75 -29.30 -21.91
CA GLU A 21 -29.59 -30.13 -22.23
C GLU A 21 -29.49 -31.34 -21.30
N GLY A 22 -29.69 -32.54 -21.85
CA GLY A 22 -29.40 -33.80 -21.16
C GLY A 22 -30.16 -34.00 -19.84
N LYS A 23 -29.43 -34.11 -18.73
CA LYS A 23 -29.94 -34.39 -17.37
C LYS A 23 -30.24 -33.13 -16.55
N LEU A 24 -30.30 -31.97 -17.21
CA LEU A 24 -30.54 -30.68 -16.60
C LEU A 24 -32.03 -30.49 -16.31
N ASN A 25 -32.36 -30.17 -15.06
CA ASN A 25 -33.68 -29.72 -14.66
C ASN A 25 -33.62 -28.24 -14.31
N ILE A 26 -34.63 -27.48 -14.73
CA ILE A 26 -34.72 -26.04 -14.44
C ILE A 26 -35.95 -25.77 -13.59
N SER A 27 -35.77 -24.97 -12.54
CA SER A 27 -36.81 -24.55 -11.62
C SER A 27 -36.80 -23.02 -11.52
N ILE A 28 -37.98 -22.40 -11.51
CA ILE A 28 -38.13 -20.95 -11.33
C ILE A 28 -38.85 -20.69 -10.00
N LYS A 29 -38.29 -19.80 -9.20
CA LYS A 29 -38.86 -19.33 -7.93
C LYS A 29 -39.13 -17.82 -8.02
N ASN A 30 -40.40 -17.44 -7.94
CA ASN A 30 -40.79 -16.04 -7.87
C ASN A 30 -40.60 -15.51 -6.44
N ILE A 31 -40.07 -14.30 -6.31
CA ILE A 31 -39.96 -13.63 -5.02
C ILE A 31 -41.22 -12.79 -4.81
N LYS A 32 -41.90 -13.02 -3.68
CA LYS A 32 -43.16 -12.34 -3.37
C LYS A 32 -42.96 -10.82 -3.34
N ASP A 33 -43.91 -10.08 -3.92
CA ASP A 33 -43.95 -8.61 -3.93
C ASP A 33 -42.68 -7.98 -4.56
N SER A 34 -42.06 -8.68 -5.51
CA SER A 34 -40.83 -8.26 -6.18
C SER A 34 -40.88 -8.52 -7.69
N SER A 35 -40.16 -7.72 -8.47
CA SER A 35 -39.88 -7.97 -9.88
C SER A 35 -38.71 -8.94 -10.10
N PHE A 36 -38.07 -9.40 -9.01
CA PHE A 36 -36.97 -10.34 -9.08
C PHE A 36 -37.46 -11.79 -9.00
N TRP A 37 -36.72 -12.68 -9.65
CA TRP A 37 -36.99 -14.11 -9.63
C TRP A 37 -35.69 -14.90 -9.72
N ILE A 38 -35.72 -16.13 -9.24
CA ILE A 38 -34.56 -17.03 -9.19
C ILE A 38 -34.76 -18.14 -10.20
N ALA A 39 -33.73 -18.40 -11.01
CA ALA A 39 -33.62 -19.61 -11.82
C ALA A 39 -32.63 -20.57 -11.16
N GLU A 40 -33.04 -21.82 -10.99
CA GLU A 40 -32.19 -22.90 -10.51
C GLU A 40 -31.95 -23.89 -11.65
N PHE A 41 -30.68 -24.15 -11.94
CA PHE A 41 -30.23 -25.16 -12.89
C PHE A 41 -29.68 -26.35 -12.12
N ILE A 42 -30.39 -27.47 -12.15
CA ILE A 42 -30.14 -28.64 -11.31
C ILE A 42 -29.65 -29.79 -12.19
N MET A 43 -28.43 -30.25 -11.94
CA MET A 43 -27.86 -31.44 -12.58
C MET A 43 -27.70 -32.59 -11.58
N VAL A 44 -28.18 -33.77 -11.97
CA VAL A 44 -28.12 -34.99 -11.13
C VAL A 44 -26.70 -35.56 -11.09
N GLY A 45 -26.25 -35.90 -9.88
CA GLY A 45 -24.95 -36.51 -9.61
C GLY A 45 -23.84 -35.48 -9.37
N GLU A 46 -23.10 -35.68 -8.27
CA GLU A 46 -21.93 -34.86 -7.92
C GLU A 46 -20.65 -35.59 -8.39
N ASN A 47 -20.28 -35.38 -9.65
CA ASN A 47 -19.09 -35.98 -10.26
C ASN A 47 -18.49 -35.05 -11.32
N GLU A 48 -17.21 -35.24 -11.64
CA GLU A 48 -16.44 -34.33 -12.52
C GLU A 48 -17.11 -34.10 -13.87
N GLN A 49 -17.67 -35.13 -14.52
CA GLN A 49 -18.33 -34.97 -15.81
C GLN A 49 -19.59 -34.10 -15.70
N SER A 50 -20.49 -34.42 -14.76
CA SER A 50 -21.67 -33.60 -14.49
C SER A 50 -21.28 -32.15 -14.13
N THR A 51 -20.17 -31.95 -13.41
CA THR A 51 -19.73 -30.60 -13.01
C THR A 51 -19.22 -29.82 -14.21
N LEU A 52 -18.45 -30.47 -15.10
CA LEU A 52 -17.95 -29.83 -16.30
C LEU A 52 -19.09 -29.46 -17.26
N ASP A 53 -20.11 -30.30 -17.38
CA ASP A 53 -21.26 -30.00 -18.23
C ASP A 53 -22.11 -28.87 -17.63
N LEU A 54 -22.35 -28.88 -16.32
CA LEU A 54 -23.05 -27.79 -15.64
C LEU A 54 -22.25 -26.47 -15.66
N SER A 55 -20.92 -26.52 -15.60
CA SER A 55 -20.07 -25.33 -15.72
C SER A 55 -20.15 -24.67 -17.10
N LYS A 56 -20.30 -25.45 -18.19
CA LYS A 56 -20.52 -24.87 -19.53
C LYS A 56 -21.83 -24.09 -19.59
N ILE A 57 -22.87 -24.63 -18.94
CA ILE A 57 -24.16 -23.94 -18.81
C ILE A 57 -23.98 -22.66 -18.01
N ASN A 58 -23.21 -22.68 -16.91
CA ASN A 58 -22.89 -21.45 -16.18
C ASN A 58 -22.25 -20.39 -17.06
N ASP A 59 -21.24 -20.78 -17.85
CA ASP A 59 -20.51 -19.85 -18.71
C ASP A 59 -21.47 -19.24 -19.75
N ASP A 60 -22.30 -20.06 -20.40
CA ASP A 60 -23.30 -19.58 -21.36
C ASP A 60 -24.36 -18.65 -20.74
N ILE A 61 -24.88 -19.00 -19.56
CA ILE A 61 -25.89 -18.17 -18.88
C ILE A 61 -25.30 -16.82 -18.46
N THR A 62 -24.09 -16.82 -17.89
CA THR A 62 -23.45 -15.58 -17.40
C THR A 62 -22.93 -14.69 -18.51
N GLU A 63 -22.63 -15.24 -19.70
CA GLU A 63 -22.28 -14.47 -20.89
C GLU A 63 -23.50 -13.89 -21.62
N ARG A 64 -24.59 -14.65 -21.72
CA ARG A 64 -25.77 -14.24 -22.51
C ARG A 64 -26.75 -13.38 -21.74
N PHE A 65 -26.83 -13.57 -20.42
CA PHE A 65 -27.85 -12.92 -19.61
C PHE A 65 -27.24 -12.08 -18.49
N ASN A 66 -27.79 -10.89 -18.29
CA ASN A 66 -27.43 -10.02 -17.18
C ASN A 66 -28.10 -10.53 -15.89
N CYS A 67 -27.44 -11.47 -15.23
CA CYS A 67 -27.93 -12.12 -14.01
C CYS A 67 -26.88 -12.05 -12.89
N ILE A 68 -27.33 -12.21 -11.65
CA ILE A 68 -26.44 -12.26 -10.47
C ILE A 68 -26.35 -13.72 -10.00
N THR A 69 -25.16 -14.28 -9.98
CA THR A 69 -24.92 -15.63 -9.43
C THR A 69 -25.12 -15.63 -7.91
N LEU A 70 -26.09 -16.42 -7.44
CA LEU A 70 -26.34 -16.65 -6.01
C LEU A 70 -25.60 -17.88 -5.51
N THR A 71 -25.64 -18.98 -6.27
CA THR A 71 -25.01 -20.26 -5.93
C THR A 71 -24.30 -20.83 -7.13
N ASN A 72 -23.06 -21.28 -6.94
CA ASN A 72 -22.29 -21.99 -7.96
C ASN A 72 -21.68 -23.27 -7.36
N GLU A 73 -22.46 -24.36 -7.37
CA GLU A 73 -21.96 -25.64 -6.88
C GLU A 73 -20.88 -26.26 -7.77
N CYS A 74 -20.69 -25.77 -9.00
CA CYS A 74 -19.58 -26.21 -9.85
C CYS A 74 -18.24 -25.74 -9.29
N ALA A 75 -18.13 -24.44 -8.99
CA ALA A 75 -16.96 -23.88 -8.34
C ALA A 75 -16.71 -24.51 -6.96
N PHE A 76 -17.78 -24.77 -6.19
CA PHE A 76 -17.67 -25.50 -4.93
C PHE A 76 -17.06 -26.90 -5.12
N TYR A 77 -17.56 -27.67 -6.09
CA TYR A 77 -17.01 -28.99 -6.41
C TYR A 77 -15.54 -28.91 -6.85
N PHE A 78 -15.18 -27.95 -7.71
CA PHE A 78 -13.80 -27.75 -8.13
C PHE A 78 -12.88 -27.48 -6.94
N ASN A 79 -13.28 -26.57 -6.03
CA ASN A 79 -12.55 -26.29 -4.79
C ASN A 79 -12.41 -27.55 -3.92
N LYS A 80 -13.48 -28.32 -3.75
CA LYS A 80 -13.50 -29.58 -2.99
C LYS A 80 -12.49 -30.61 -3.52
N ILE A 81 -12.31 -30.70 -4.84
CA ILE A 81 -11.33 -31.61 -5.46
C ILE A 81 -9.90 -31.05 -5.43
N LEU A 82 -9.73 -29.73 -5.61
CA LEU A 82 -8.40 -29.11 -5.71
C LEU A 82 -7.73 -28.90 -4.35
N TYR A 83 -8.50 -28.61 -3.30
CA TYR A 83 -7.95 -28.30 -1.98
C TYR A 83 -7.04 -29.42 -1.42
N PRO A 84 -7.44 -30.71 -1.44
CA PRO A 84 -6.56 -31.79 -0.99
C PRO A 84 -5.27 -31.91 -1.80
N LEU A 85 -5.34 -31.70 -3.12
CA LEU A 85 -4.19 -31.77 -4.02
C LEU A 85 -3.15 -30.66 -3.73
N ILE A 86 -3.63 -29.45 -3.45
CA ILE A 86 -2.78 -28.31 -3.07
C ILE A 86 -2.18 -28.55 -1.68
N ASN A 87 -2.98 -29.01 -0.70
CA ASN A 87 -2.48 -29.35 0.63
C ASN A 87 -1.43 -30.47 0.59
N GLU A 88 -1.60 -31.49 -0.26
CA GLU A 88 -0.59 -32.53 -0.50
C GLU A 88 0.72 -31.92 -1.01
N PHE A 89 0.62 -30.99 -1.96
CA PHE A 89 1.77 -30.27 -2.49
C PHE A 89 2.49 -29.45 -1.41
N GLU A 90 1.77 -28.67 -0.61
CA GLU A 90 2.36 -27.86 0.46
C GLU A 90 3.10 -28.74 1.49
N ARG A 91 2.51 -29.89 1.83
CA ARG A 91 3.13 -30.89 2.73
C ARG A 91 4.38 -31.51 2.13
N LYS A 92 4.39 -31.83 0.84
CA LYS A 92 5.57 -32.38 0.17
C LYS A 92 6.70 -31.35 0.03
N LEU A 93 6.36 -30.10 -0.27
CA LEU A 93 7.33 -29.01 -0.32
C LEU A 93 8.03 -28.85 1.02
N ARG A 94 7.27 -28.89 2.13
CA ARG A 94 7.84 -28.88 3.48
C ARG A 94 8.68 -30.13 3.75
N LYS A 95 8.16 -31.31 3.42
CA LYS A 95 8.83 -32.59 3.64
C LYS A 95 10.20 -32.66 2.96
N ILE A 96 10.35 -32.20 1.72
CA ILE A 96 11.65 -32.22 1.04
C ILE A 96 12.67 -31.33 1.75
N LEU A 97 12.26 -30.15 2.24
CA LEU A 97 13.13 -29.25 3.00
C LEU A 97 13.53 -29.84 4.35
N TYR A 98 12.61 -30.53 5.04
CA TYR A 98 12.89 -31.19 6.32
C TYR A 98 13.92 -32.30 6.16
N ILE A 99 13.74 -33.15 5.14
CA ILE A 99 14.64 -34.26 4.86
C ILE A 99 16.01 -33.70 4.46
N ALA A 100 16.06 -32.74 3.54
CA ALA A 100 17.32 -32.13 3.11
C ALA A 100 18.06 -31.43 4.27
N SER A 101 17.34 -30.71 5.14
CA SER A 101 17.92 -30.08 6.34
C SER A 101 18.49 -31.12 7.30
N LYS A 102 17.76 -32.20 7.60
CA LYS A 102 18.26 -33.27 8.48
C LYS A 102 19.46 -34.01 7.90
N LEU A 103 19.46 -34.27 6.59
CA LEU A 103 20.57 -34.95 5.93
C LEU A 103 21.84 -34.10 5.86
N SER A 104 21.73 -32.77 5.96
CA SER A 104 22.90 -31.89 6.04
C SER A 104 23.73 -32.07 7.32
N GLY A 105 23.15 -32.65 8.38
CA GLY A 105 23.86 -32.94 9.63
C GLY A 105 24.23 -31.71 10.48
N SER A 106 23.68 -30.53 10.20
CA SER A 106 23.95 -29.30 10.95
C SER A 106 23.22 -29.27 12.30
N ALA A 107 23.84 -28.64 13.31
CA ALA A 107 23.22 -28.42 14.63
C ALA A 107 21.98 -27.51 14.61
N THR A 108 21.76 -26.76 13.51
CA THR A 108 20.63 -25.83 13.37
C THR A 108 19.37 -26.47 12.77
N ASP A 109 19.46 -27.72 12.33
CA ASP A 109 18.42 -28.43 11.58
C ASP A 109 17.04 -28.43 12.26
N THR A 110 17.02 -28.59 13.57
CA THR A 110 15.82 -28.69 14.39
C THR A 110 15.14 -27.33 14.50
N ALA A 111 15.93 -26.26 14.65
CA ALA A 111 15.40 -24.90 14.68
C ALA A 111 14.80 -24.51 13.32
N VAL A 112 15.49 -24.85 12.22
CA VAL A 112 15.01 -24.62 10.85
C VAL A 112 13.68 -25.31 10.61
N ILE A 113 13.55 -26.60 10.97
CA ILE A 113 12.29 -27.34 10.80
C ILE A 113 11.16 -26.73 11.62
N CYS A 114 11.42 -26.38 12.89
CA CYS A 114 10.43 -25.71 13.73
C CYS A 114 10.00 -24.35 13.17
N ASP A 115 10.92 -23.58 12.60
CA ASP A 115 10.63 -22.29 11.98
C ASP A 115 9.79 -22.46 10.71
N LEU A 116 10.16 -23.40 9.84
CA LEU A 116 9.43 -23.71 8.62
C LEU A 116 7.98 -24.09 8.92
N GLU A 117 7.71 -25.00 9.87
CA GLU A 117 6.34 -25.39 10.26
C GLU A 117 5.44 -24.21 10.68
N LYS A 118 6.03 -23.15 11.25
CA LYS A 118 5.29 -21.94 11.65
C LYS A 118 5.06 -20.96 10.50
N MET A 119 5.83 -21.06 9.41
CA MET A 119 5.68 -20.14 8.28
C MET A 119 4.40 -20.41 7.51
N GLU A 120 3.65 -19.36 7.20
CA GLU A 120 2.56 -19.45 6.23
C GLU A 120 3.10 -19.84 4.86
N PHE A 121 2.29 -20.59 4.10
CA PHE A 121 2.69 -21.06 2.78
C PHE A 121 3.10 -19.92 1.85
N GLY A 122 2.36 -18.79 1.87
CA GLY A 122 2.69 -17.62 1.04
C GLY A 122 4.10 -17.09 1.30
N THR A 123 4.49 -16.93 2.57
CA THR A 123 5.84 -16.49 2.95
C THR A 123 6.89 -17.54 2.62
N LEU A 124 6.63 -18.82 2.91
CA LEU A 124 7.55 -19.91 2.56
C LEU A 124 7.83 -19.93 1.05
N PHE A 125 6.79 -19.71 0.25
CA PHE A 125 6.88 -19.72 -1.20
C PHE A 125 7.67 -18.54 -1.75
N GLU A 126 7.43 -17.33 -1.23
CA GLU A 126 8.22 -16.15 -1.57
C GLU A 126 9.69 -16.35 -1.19
N LEU A 127 9.96 -16.80 0.04
CA LEU A 127 11.31 -17.04 0.53
C LEU A 127 12.11 -17.98 -0.38
N ILE A 128 11.47 -19.06 -0.86
CA ILE A 128 12.16 -20.13 -1.58
C ILE A 128 12.32 -19.83 -3.06
N PHE A 129 11.31 -19.24 -3.70
CA PHE A 129 11.25 -19.13 -5.16
C PHE A 129 11.51 -17.72 -5.70
N THR A 130 11.80 -16.74 -4.84
CA THR A 130 12.15 -15.38 -5.27
C THR A 130 13.59 -15.03 -4.89
N ASP A 131 14.12 -13.98 -5.51
CA ASP A 131 15.42 -13.42 -5.23
C ASP A 131 15.28 -11.91 -4.93
N ASP A 132 15.40 -11.56 -3.65
CA ASP A 132 15.28 -10.19 -3.17
C ASP A 132 16.35 -9.25 -3.77
N ASP A 133 17.54 -9.76 -4.04
CA ASP A 133 18.64 -8.96 -4.60
C ASP A 133 18.43 -8.71 -6.08
N PHE A 134 17.99 -9.73 -6.83
CA PHE A 134 17.50 -9.54 -8.20
C PHE A 134 16.37 -8.50 -8.26
N ILE A 135 15.38 -8.59 -7.36
CA ILE A 135 14.27 -7.62 -7.30
C ILE A 135 14.79 -6.20 -7.03
N LYS A 136 15.72 -6.02 -6.10
CA LYS A 136 16.34 -4.71 -5.82
C LYS A 136 17.10 -4.17 -7.02
N MET A 137 17.89 -5.01 -7.70
CA MET A 137 18.64 -4.64 -8.90
C MET A 137 17.70 -4.22 -10.04
N ALA A 138 16.66 -5.02 -10.30
CA ALA A 138 15.64 -4.74 -11.30
C ALA A 138 14.92 -3.41 -11.01
N LYS A 139 14.42 -3.21 -9.78
CA LYS A 139 13.76 -1.96 -9.37
C LYS A 139 14.68 -0.76 -9.50
N THR A 140 15.93 -0.88 -9.06
CA THR A 140 16.92 0.21 -9.13
C THR A 140 17.21 0.60 -10.58
N LYS A 141 17.39 -0.38 -11.46
CA LYS A 141 17.66 -0.16 -12.88
C LYS A 141 16.49 0.53 -13.58
N ILE A 142 15.26 0.10 -13.30
CA ILE A 142 14.05 0.70 -13.88
C ILE A 142 13.88 2.13 -13.36
N ASN A 143 14.00 2.35 -12.05
CA ASN A 143 13.81 3.66 -11.43
C ASN A 143 14.90 4.67 -11.82
N ALA A 144 16.09 4.21 -12.23
CA ALA A 144 17.17 5.07 -12.71
C ALA A 144 16.97 5.60 -14.14
N LYS A 145 16.03 5.06 -14.92
CA LYS A 145 15.77 5.54 -16.29
C LYS A 145 15.02 6.87 -16.25
N SER A 146 15.65 7.92 -16.76
CA SER A 146 15.05 9.26 -16.89
C SER A 146 14.21 9.44 -18.16
N TRP A 147 14.23 8.47 -19.08
CA TRP A 147 13.52 8.51 -20.36
C TRP A 147 12.45 7.40 -20.47
N LYS A 148 11.55 7.54 -21.45
CA LYS A 148 10.56 6.50 -21.78
C LYS A 148 11.27 5.32 -22.44
N PHE A 149 11.14 4.13 -21.86
CA PHE A 149 11.79 2.91 -22.34
C PHE A 149 10.83 1.98 -23.10
N THR A 150 11.39 1.07 -23.90
CA THR A 150 10.60 0.05 -24.61
C THR A 150 10.55 -1.28 -23.85
N LYS A 151 9.65 -2.17 -24.25
CA LYS A 151 9.58 -3.55 -23.71
C LYS A 151 10.89 -4.32 -23.96
N SER A 152 11.51 -4.14 -25.13
CA SER A 152 12.77 -4.84 -25.45
C SER A 152 13.90 -4.41 -24.52
N GLU A 153 14.05 -3.10 -24.31
CA GLU A 153 15.08 -2.56 -23.42
C GLU A 153 14.94 -3.08 -21.99
N LEU A 154 13.71 -3.19 -21.48
CA LEU A 154 13.47 -3.76 -20.16
C LEU A 154 13.88 -5.23 -20.10
N ILE A 155 13.52 -6.00 -21.13
CA ILE A 155 13.86 -7.42 -21.20
C ILE A 155 15.38 -7.60 -21.25
N ASP A 156 16.10 -6.81 -22.05
CA ASP A 156 17.55 -6.85 -22.16
C ASP A 156 18.24 -6.48 -20.84
N ASP A 157 17.76 -5.43 -20.16
CA ASP A 157 18.26 -5.06 -18.84
C ASP A 157 18.04 -6.18 -17.81
N LEU A 158 16.85 -6.80 -17.79
CA LEU A 158 16.53 -7.88 -16.85
C LEU A 158 17.33 -9.16 -17.15
N PHE A 159 17.56 -9.49 -18.42
CA PHE A 159 18.41 -10.61 -18.82
C PHE A 159 19.88 -10.44 -18.43
N SER A 160 20.34 -9.19 -18.21
CA SER A 160 21.70 -8.93 -17.76
C SER A 160 21.93 -9.27 -16.27
N PHE A 161 20.86 -9.44 -15.50
CA PHE A 161 20.94 -9.79 -14.08
C PHE A 161 20.88 -11.30 -13.89
N GLU A 162 21.70 -11.79 -12.97
CA GLU A 162 21.65 -13.19 -12.54
C GLU A 162 20.61 -13.32 -11.42
N GLU A 163 19.59 -14.17 -11.63
CA GLU A 163 18.58 -14.49 -10.61
C GLU A 163 19.00 -15.77 -9.86
N LYS A 164 19.11 -15.67 -8.53
CA LYS A 164 19.58 -16.72 -7.63
C LYS A 164 18.52 -17.04 -6.58
N ALA A 165 17.43 -17.67 -7.01
CA ALA A 165 16.41 -18.14 -6.09
C ALA A 165 17.00 -19.09 -5.04
N LEU A 166 16.51 -19.02 -3.81
CA LEU A 166 16.98 -19.88 -2.71
C LEU A 166 16.82 -21.37 -3.05
N TRP A 167 15.76 -21.75 -3.77
CA TRP A 167 15.56 -23.10 -4.29
C TRP A 167 16.77 -23.62 -5.06
N ASP A 168 17.35 -22.80 -5.93
CA ASP A 168 18.48 -23.20 -6.77
C ASP A 168 19.77 -23.37 -5.95
N LYS A 169 19.95 -22.53 -4.93
CA LYS A 169 21.05 -22.67 -3.97
C LYS A 169 20.92 -23.93 -3.12
N LEU A 170 19.69 -24.27 -2.71
CA LEU A 170 19.42 -25.36 -1.77
C LEU A 170 19.36 -26.74 -2.43
N LEU A 171 18.63 -26.87 -3.55
CA LEU A 171 18.33 -28.16 -4.19
C LEU A 171 18.87 -28.25 -5.61
N GLY A 172 19.16 -27.12 -6.25
CA GLY A 172 19.63 -27.06 -7.63
C GLY A 172 18.51 -26.95 -8.67
N ILE A 173 18.85 -26.32 -9.81
CA ILE A 173 17.93 -25.97 -10.90
C ILE A 173 17.22 -27.20 -11.51
N GLY A 174 17.86 -28.37 -11.46
CA GLY A 174 17.34 -29.61 -12.05
C GLY A 174 16.23 -30.28 -11.23
N ILE A 175 15.98 -29.83 -10.00
CA ILE A 175 15.05 -30.49 -9.08
C ILE A 175 13.68 -29.82 -9.14
N ALA A 176 12.66 -30.64 -9.44
CA ALA A 176 11.27 -30.21 -9.65
C ALA A 176 11.12 -29.01 -10.62
N PRO A 177 11.52 -29.17 -11.90
CA PRO A 177 11.53 -28.08 -12.86
C PRO A 177 10.14 -27.53 -13.21
N ILE A 178 9.07 -28.35 -13.19
CA ILE A 178 7.69 -27.85 -13.38
C ILE A 178 7.31 -26.95 -12.21
N LEU A 179 7.57 -27.36 -10.98
CA LEU A 179 7.36 -26.51 -9.80
C LEU A 179 8.14 -25.19 -9.95
N ARG A 180 9.46 -25.28 -10.17
CA ARG A 180 10.35 -24.11 -10.28
C ARG A 180 9.89 -23.15 -11.38
N LYS A 181 9.47 -23.65 -12.55
CA LYS A 181 9.05 -22.80 -13.67
C LYS A 181 7.69 -22.13 -13.46
N ASN A 182 6.81 -22.74 -12.68
CA ASN A 182 5.41 -22.33 -12.58
C ASN A 182 5.03 -21.77 -11.21
N PHE A 183 6.02 -21.39 -10.39
CA PHE A 183 5.77 -21.03 -9.00
C PHE A 183 4.75 -19.87 -8.88
N VAL A 184 4.91 -18.77 -9.62
CA VAL A 184 3.98 -17.63 -9.58
C VAL A 184 2.55 -18.07 -9.90
N THR A 185 2.38 -18.86 -10.96
CA THR A 185 1.08 -19.40 -11.37
C THR A 185 0.45 -20.28 -10.30
N MET A 186 1.24 -21.18 -9.69
CA MET A 186 0.78 -22.03 -8.60
C MET A 186 0.38 -21.19 -7.37
N LYS A 187 1.15 -20.18 -6.99
CA LYS A 187 0.80 -19.25 -5.88
C LYS A 187 -0.58 -18.60 -6.11
N ASN A 188 -0.82 -18.10 -7.33
CA ASN A 188 -2.10 -17.47 -7.66
C ASN A 188 -3.26 -18.47 -7.61
N TYR A 189 -3.06 -19.66 -8.16
CA TYR A 189 -4.05 -20.74 -8.09
C TYR A 189 -4.36 -21.15 -6.65
N ARG A 190 -3.34 -21.31 -5.80
CA ARG A 190 -3.53 -21.58 -4.37
C ARG A 190 -4.40 -20.52 -3.72
N ASN A 191 -4.14 -19.24 -3.98
CA ASN A 191 -4.93 -18.15 -3.40
C ASN A 191 -6.40 -18.22 -3.85
N ASN A 192 -6.67 -18.48 -5.13
CA ASN A 192 -8.04 -18.63 -5.62
C ASN A 192 -8.80 -19.73 -4.87
N ILE A 193 -8.15 -20.88 -4.63
CA ILE A 193 -8.78 -22.02 -3.94
C ILE A 193 -8.94 -21.76 -2.43
N MET A 194 -7.91 -21.21 -1.79
CA MET A 194 -7.92 -20.98 -0.34
C MET A 194 -8.89 -19.87 0.09
N HIS A 195 -9.19 -18.94 -0.82
CA HIS A 195 -10.20 -17.89 -0.62
C HIS A 195 -11.56 -18.24 -1.24
N ALA A 196 -11.75 -19.50 -1.68
CA ALA A 196 -13.01 -20.02 -2.24
C ALA A 196 -13.59 -19.17 -3.40
N HIS A 197 -12.72 -18.69 -4.28
CA HIS A 197 -13.16 -17.96 -5.47
C HIS A 197 -13.94 -18.88 -6.41
N ASN A 198 -14.90 -18.30 -7.13
CA ASN A 198 -15.56 -18.98 -8.23
C ASN A 198 -14.56 -19.16 -9.38
N ILE A 199 -14.19 -20.40 -9.66
CA ILE A 199 -13.27 -20.76 -10.73
C ILE A 199 -14.01 -21.47 -11.87
N THR A 200 -13.57 -21.25 -13.10
CA THR A 200 -14.13 -21.89 -14.29
C THR A 200 -13.59 -23.31 -14.46
N ALA A 201 -14.25 -24.11 -15.30
CA ALA A 201 -13.80 -25.46 -15.65
C ALA A 201 -12.38 -25.48 -16.25
N ASP A 202 -12.01 -24.47 -17.04
CA ASP A 202 -10.68 -24.40 -17.64
C ASP A 202 -9.59 -24.05 -16.64
N VAL A 203 -9.88 -23.17 -15.69
CA VAL A 203 -9.00 -22.90 -14.56
C VAL A 203 -8.86 -24.17 -13.70
N TYR A 204 -9.97 -24.86 -13.39
CA TYR A 204 -9.95 -26.12 -12.67
C TYR A 204 -9.01 -27.16 -13.30
N LYS A 205 -9.12 -27.39 -14.62
CA LYS A 205 -8.26 -28.32 -15.36
C LYS A 205 -6.79 -27.94 -15.30
N GLN A 206 -6.49 -26.64 -15.44
CA GLN A 206 -5.12 -26.12 -15.36
C GLN A 206 -4.51 -26.32 -13.97
N ILE A 207 -5.25 -25.97 -12.91
CA ILE A 207 -4.81 -26.19 -11.52
C ILE A 207 -4.58 -27.67 -11.26
N LYS A 208 -5.55 -28.52 -11.61
CA LYS A 208 -5.45 -29.97 -11.39
C LYS A 208 -4.21 -30.55 -12.08
N LYS A 209 -4.00 -30.20 -13.35
CA LYS A 209 -2.85 -30.67 -14.15
C LYS A 209 -1.51 -30.24 -13.51
N ILE A 210 -1.35 -28.97 -13.17
CA ILE A 210 -0.07 -28.44 -12.71
C ILE A 210 0.30 -28.96 -11.32
N TYR A 211 -0.68 -29.05 -10.41
CA TYR A 211 -0.44 -29.56 -9.07
C TYR A 211 -0.23 -31.07 -9.04
N LEU A 212 -0.89 -31.85 -9.91
CA LEU A 212 -0.58 -33.28 -10.06
C LEU A 212 0.86 -33.47 -10.52
N ALA A 213 1.29 -32.72 -11.54
CA ALA A 213 2.66 -32.79 -12.04
C ALA A 213 3.70 -32.38 -10.98
N ALA A 214 3.50 -31.24 -10.29
CA ALA A 214 4.39 -30.79 -9.23
C ALA A 214 4.43 -31.79 -8.05
N ASN A 215 3.29 -32.39 -7.69
CA ASN A 215 3.23 -33.44 -6.67
C ASN A 215 4.01 -34.70 -7.04
N GLN A 216 4.00 -35.07 -8.33
CA GLN A 216 4.78 -36.19 -8.85
C GLN A 216 6.28 -35.86 -8.85
N GLU A 217 6.66 -34.66 -9.28
CA GLU A 217 8.06 -34.20 -9.24
C GLU A 217 8.62 -34.20 -7.81
N LEU A 218 7.88 -33.63 -6.85
CA LEU A 218 8.30 -33.62 -5.45
C LEU A 218 8.41 -35.04 -4.87
N ASN A 219 7.50 -35.94 -5.23
CA ASN A 219 7.60 -37.35 -4.83
C ASN A 219 8.87 -38.01 -5.39
N GLY A 220 9.17 -37.78 -6.67
CA GLY A 220 10.41 -38.26 -7.30
C GLY A 220 11.64 -37.71 -6.59
N ALA A 221 11.71 -36.40 -6.39
CA ALA A 221 12.82 -35.73 -5.71
C ALA A 221 13.01 -36.23 -4.27
N ILE A 222 11.93 -36.39 -3.50
CA ILE A 222 11.99 -36.96 -2.14
C ILE A 222 12.52 -38.40 -2.18
N SER A 223 12.04 -39.22 -3.12
CA SER A 223 12.50 -40.60 -3.29
C SER A 223 13.98 -40.67 -3.66
N ASP A 224 14.44 -39.81 -4.58
CA ASP A 224 15.85 -39.75 -4.98
C ASP A 224 16.77 -39.27 -3.85
N ILE A 225 16.30 -38.35 -3.00
CA ILE A 225 17.00 -37.92 -1.79
C ILE A 225 17.12 -39.07 -0.79
N LEU A 226 16.02 -39.77 -0.50
CA LEU A 226 16.01 -40.86 0.48
C LEU A 226 16.82 -42.09 0.02
N ASN A 227 16.90 -42.33 -1.29
CA ASN A 227 17.68 -43.44 -1.86
C ASN A 227 19.15 -43.08 -2.12
N ASN A 228 19.66 -42.00 -1.52
CA ASN A 228 21.04 -41.52 -1.62
C ASN A 228 21.56 -41.23 -3.03
N LYS A 229 20.69 -41.14 -4.05
CA LYS A 229 21.10 -40.68 -5.40
C LYS A 229 21.48 -39.21 -5.41
N MET A 230 20.93 -38.44 -4.47
CA MET A 230 21.23 -37.00 -4.29
C MET A 230 22.33 -36.72 -3.27
N VAL A 231 22.70 -37.69 -2.42
CA VAL A 231 23.81 -37.50 -1.45
C VAL A 231 25.12 -37.22 -2.18
N THR A 232 25.33 -37.80 -3.37
CA THR A 232 26.45 -37.45 -4.26
C THR A 232 26.43 -36.01 -4.80
N LEU A 233 25.29 -35.32 -4.85
CA LEU A 233 25.17 -33.92 -5.27
C LEU A 233 25.41 -32.95 -4.09
N PHE A 234 24.92 -33.28 -2.89
CA PHE A 234 25.21 -32.51 -1.67
C PHE A 234 26.68 -32.64 -1.21
N ASN A 235 27.38 -33.72 -1.62
CA ASN A 235 28.79 -33.97 -1.31
C ASN A 235 29.79 -33.04 -2.03
N HIS A 236 29.34 -32.08 -2.86
CA HIS A 236 30.22 -31.05 -3.44
C HIS A 236 30.12 -29.67 -2.75
N SER A 237 29.22 -29.49 -1.79
CA SER A 237 29.18 -28.32 -0.91
C SER A 237 29.04 -28.77 0.53
N ASN A 238 30.17 -28.89 1.22
CA ASN A 238 30.26 -29.08 2.67
C ASN A 238 29.18 -28.26 3.42
N ASN A 239 28.35 -28.94 4.23
CA ASN A 239 27.68 -28.46 5.45
C ASN A 239 26.68 -27.26 5.43
N ASP A 240 26.35 -26.63 4.30
CA ASP A 240 25.65 -25.32 4.34
C ASP A 240 24.11 -25.37 4.10
N PHE A 241 23.44 -26.51 3.85
CA PHE A 241 21.98 -26.46 3.54
C PHE A 241 21.16 -25.84 4.69
N SER A 242 21.34 -26.37 5.91
CA SER A 242 20.57 -25.91 7.08
C SER A 242 20.95 -24.49 7.48
N GLU A 243 22.24 -24.14 7.38
CA GLU A 243 22.74 -22.80 7.71
C GLU A 243 22.24 -21.77 6.71
N THR A 244 22.38 -22.00 5.40
CA THR A 244 21.81 -21.17 4.34
C THR A 244 20.29 -20.99 4.50
N LEU A 245 19.54 -22.06 4.77
CA LEU A 245 18.09 -21.95 4.96
C LEU A 245 17.76 -21.17 6.24
N LYS A 246 18.56 -21.34 7.31
CA LYS A 246 18.39 -20.59 8.55
C LYS A 246 18.63 -19.10 8.35
N GLU A 247 19.71 -18.72 7.67
CA GLU A 247 20.03 -17.33 7.33
C GLU A 247 18.90 -16.67 6.54
N ALA A 248 18.36 -17.38 5.54
CA ALA A 248 17.25 -16.88 4.74
C ALA A 248 15.98 -16.66 5.58
N ILE A 249 15.64 -17.62 6.46
CA ILE A 249 14.51 -17.50 7.40
C ILE A 249 14.68 -16.31 8.34
N ASP A 250 15.89 -16.13 8.90
CA ASP A 250 16.16 -15.04 9.84
C ASP A 250 16.14 -13.67 9.14
N ALA A 251 16.66 -13.57 7.92
CA ALA A 251 16.54 -12.38 7.09
C ALA A 251 15.07 -12.02 6.81
N GLU A 252 14.23 -13.00 6.48
CA GLU A 252 12.78 -12.79 6.25
C GLU A 252 12.06 -12.33 7.52
N LYS A 253 12.40 -12.90 8.69
CA LYS A 253 11.88 -12.43 9.97
C LYS A 253 12.29 -10.99 10.26
N SER A 254 13.56 -10.65 10.04
CA SER A 254 14.07 -9.29 10.22
C SER A 254 13.40 -8.29 9.29
N LYS A 255 13.13 -8.67 8.03
CA LYS A 255 12.39 -7.86 7.05
C LYS A 255 10.98 -7.54 7.53
N LYS A 256 10.22 -8.55 7.97
CA LYS A 256 8.87 -8.35 8.53
C LYS A 256 8.86 -7.42 9.75
N ILE A 257 9.85 -7.54 10.63
CA ILE A 257 9.99 -6.63 11.78
C ILE A 257 10.26 -5.20 11.29
N SER A 258 11.15 -5.03 10.32
CA SER A 258 11.46 -3.73 9.73
C SER A 258 10.25 -3.07 9.08
N ASP A 259 9.48 -3.84 8.29
CA ASP A 259 8.28 -3.33 7.61
C ASP A 259 7.21 -2.90 8.63
N ASN A 260 6.96 -3.70 9.66
CA ASN A 260 6.04 -3.34 10.75
C ASN A 260 6.47 -2.07 11.51
N ILE A 261 7.78 -1.91 11.75
CA ILE A 261 8.32 -0.70 12.37
C ILE A 261 8.09 0.51 11.46
N LEU A 262 8.34 0.38 10.15
CA LEU A 262 8.14 1.44 9.18
C LEU A 262 6.67 1.87 9.09
N ASP A 263 5.74 0.91 9.03
CA ASP A 263 4.29 1.17 9.00
C ASP A 263 3.84 1.90 10.27
N ASN A 264 4.32 1.46 11.45
CA ASN A 264 4.04 2.13 12.72
C ASN A 264 4.58 3.57 12.75
N PHE A 265 5.78 3.81 12.22
CA PHE A 265 6.32 5.18 12.12
C PHE A 265 5.47 6.06 11.19
N GLN A 266 5.04 5.55 10.04
CA GLN A 266 4.14 6.28 9.13
C GLN A 266 2.79 6.59 9.78
N MET A 267 2.23 5.64 10.55
CA MET A 267 0.99 5.90 11.30
C MET A 267 1.18 7.00 12.35
N ILE A 268 2.30 7.01 13.08
CA ILE A 268 2.61 8.06 14.06
C ILE A 268 2.72 9.43 13.37
N GLU A 269 3.42 9.52 12.24
CA GLU A 269 3.55 10.74 11.46
C GLU A 269 2.18 11.27 11.00
N ASN A 270 1.30 10.38 10.54
CA ASN A 270 -0.06 10.73 10.15
C ASN A 270 -0.90 11.22 11.34
N VAL A 271 -0.77 10.62 12.53
CA VAL A 271 -1.44 11.09 13.75
C VAL A 271 -0.95 12.47 14.16
N GLU A 272 0.35 12.74 14.08
CA GLU A 272 0.89 14.07 14.33
C GLU A 272 0.38 15.11 13.34
N ALA A 273 0.31 14.76 12.05
CA ALA A 273 -0.22 15.64 11.01
C ALA A 273 -1.70 15.98 11.27
N VAL A 274 -2.51 14.99 11.65
CA VAL A 274 -3.93 15.17 12.03
C VAL A 274 -4.03 16.08 13.26
N LYS A 275 -3.21 15.87 14.30
CA LYS A 275 -3.20 16.72 15.50
C LYS A 275 -2.89 18.18 15.17
N ARG A 276 -1.86 18.44 14.35
CA ARG A 276 -1.53 19.80 13.89
C ARG A 276 -2.68 20.45 13.12
N SER A 277 -3.40 19.67 12.31
CA SER A 277 -4.56 20.17 11.56
C SER A 277 -5.73 20.57 12.48
N MET A 278 -5.97 19.81 13.55
CA MET A 278 -7.01 20.12 14.55
C MET A 278 -6.64 21.37 15.35
N GLU A 279 -5.39 21.51 15.78
CA GLU A 279 -4.89 22.70 16.47
C GLU A 279 -5.05 23.96 15.59
N PHE A 280 -4.70 23.86 14.30
CA PHE A 280 -4.88 24.95 13.34
C PHE A 280 -6.37 25.34 13.18
N SER A 281 -7.28 24.36 13.15
CA SER A 281 -8.72 24.63 13.03
C SER A 281 -9.29 25.37 14.25
N SER A 282 -8.84 25.02 15.46
CA SER A 282 -9.23 25.68 16.70
C SER A 282 -8.73 27.13 16.75
N ILE A 283 -7.48 27.35 16.36
CA ILE A 283 -6.90 28.70 16.23
C ILE A 283 -7.68 29.53 15.21
N SER A 284 -8.06 28.95 14.07
CA SER A 284 -8.83 29.66 13.05
C SER A 284 -10.22 30.06 13.55
N GLN A 285 -10.90 29.24 14.36
CA GLN A 285 -12.19 29.59 14.95
C GLN A 285 -12.07 30.75 15.95
N GLN A 286 -11.02 30.74 16.79
CA GLN A 286 -10.74 31.82 17.73
C GLN A 286 -10.44 33.15 17.01
N ILE A 287 -9.65 33.12 15.93
CA ILE A 287 -9.38 34.31 15.11
C ILE A 287 -10.67 34.90 14.53
N ASN A 288 -11.59 34.06 14.05
CA ASN A 288 -12.88 34.52 13.53
C ASN A 288 -13.74 35.18 14.61
N ALA A 289 -13.82 34.58 15.81
CA ALA A 289 -14.56 35.15 16.95
C ALA A 289 -14.00 36.53 17.38
N ILE A 290 -12.67 36.67 17.41
CA ILE A 290 -12.00 37.96 17.70
C ILE A 290 -12.30 39.00 16.61
N SER A 291 -12.32 38.59 15.34
CA SER A 291 -12.68 39.48 14.24
C SER A 291 -14.13 39.96 14.33
N GLU A 292 -15.06 39.11 14.73
CA GLU A 292 -16.47 39.45 14.96
C GLU A 292 -16.60 40.48 16.09
N ALA A 293 -15.95 40.23 17.23
CA ALA A 293 -15.94 41.14 18.39
C ALA A 293 -15.34 42.52 18.04
N GLY A 294 -14.29 42.55 17.20
CA GLY A 294 -13.70 43.78 16.70
C GLY A 294 -14.63 44.62 15.82
N LYS A 295 -15.52 43.99 15.04
CA LYS A 295 -16.56 44.71 14.27
C LYS A 295 -17.58 45.37 15.21
N ILE A 296 -18.07 44.62 16.20
CA ILE A 296 -19.01 45.12 17.21
C ILE A 296 -18.42 46.31 17.97
N ALA A 297 -17.14 46.25 18.35
CA ALA A 297 -16.46 47.35 19.02
C ALA A 297 -16.35 48.62 18.15
N MET A 298 -16.12 48.46 16.84
CA MET A 298 -16.11 49.59 15.90
C MET A 298 -17.50 50.21 15.74
N GLU A 299 -18.56 49.40 15.63
CA GLU A 299 -19.94 49.89 15.61
C GLU A 299 -20.29 50.66 16.89
N PHE A 300 -19.93 50.11 18.06
CA PHE A 300 -20.15 50.77 19.35
C PHE A 300 -19.41 52.11 19.47
N SER A 301 -18.21 52.21 18.90
CA SER A 301 -17.46 53.47 18.87
C SER A 301 -18.14 54.55 18.01
N SER A 302 -18.81 54.14 16.93
CA SER A 302 -19.62 55.04 16.10
C SER A 302 -20.84 55.54 16.87
N TYR A 303 -21.57 54.64 17.55
CA TYR A 303 -22.68 55.00 18.42
C TYR A 303 -22.25 55.93 19.56
N SER A 304 -21.08 55.72 20.15
CA SER A 304 -20.52 56.60 21.19
C SER A 304 -20.25 58.02 20.68
N GLN A 305 -19.77 58.17 19.44
CA GLN A 305 -19.58 59.49 18.82
C GLN A 305 -20.91 60.18 18.50
N GLU A 306 -21.92 59.44 18.06
CA GLU A 306 -23.28 59.97 17.87
C GLU A 306 -23.93 60.41 19.18
N ILE A 307 -23.78 59.63 20.26
CA ILE A 307 -24.25 60.01 21.60
C ILE A 307 -23.54 61.28 22.08
N LYS A 308 -22.23 61.44 21.83
CA LYS A 308 -21.51 62.69 22.13
C LYS A 308 -22.07 63.89 21.36
N LYS A 309 -22.39 63.73 20.07
CA LYS A 309 -23.04 64.80 19.27
C LYS A 309 -24.43 65.15 19.80
N LEU A 310 -25.22 64.16 20.23
CA LEU A 310 -26.53 64.39 20.85
C LEU A 310 -26.43 65.11 22.20
N ILE A 311 -25.40 64.80 23.00
CA ILE A 311 -25.11 65.50 24.26
C ILE A 311 -24.69 66.97 24.00
N GLU A 312 -23.90 67.23 22.96
CA GLU A 312 -23.54 68.59 22.57
C GLU A 312 -24.72 69.39 22.01
N ALA A 313 -25.62 68.75 21.24
CA ALA A 313 -26.86 69.34 20.76
C ALA A 313 -27.89 69.61 21.88
N GLY A 314 -27.85 68.82 22.97
CA GLY A 314 -28.76 68.89 24.11
C GLY A 314 -28.45 69.97 25.17
N LYS A 315 -27.50 70.88 24.93
CA LYS A 315 -27.17 71.98 25.88
C LYS A 315 -28.21 73.12 25.96
N LEU A 316 -29.35 73.00 25.30
CA LEU A 316 -30.54 73.85 25.52
C LEU A 316 -31.80 72.97 25.67
N SER A 317 -32.07 72.48 26.88
CA SER A 317 -33.41 72.40 27.47
C SER A 317 -33.35 71.62 28.79
N THR A 318 -33.75 72.29 29.87
CA THR A 318 -33.94 71.72 31.21
C THR A 318 -35.12 70.76 31.21
N GLU A 319 -34.91 69.48 30.90
CA GLU A 319 -35.89 68.41 31.18
C GLU A 319 -35.33 66.98 30.97
N LEU A 320 -34.27 66.54 31.67
CA LEU A 320 -33.73 65.16 31.51
C LEU A 320 -33.21 64.52 32.81
N SER A 321 -34.05 64.48 33.86
CA SER A 321 -33.75 63.74 35.11
C SER A 321 -33.61 62.20 34.96
N PRO A 322 -34.31 61.51 34.04
CA PRO A 322 -34.15 60.04 33.88
C PRO A 322 -32.87 59.61 33.14
N ILE A 323 -32.38 60.42 32.18
CA ILE A 323 -31.26 60.05 31.29
C ILE A 323 -29.90 60.02 32.03
N ASN A 324 -29.73 60.83 33.07
CA ASN A 324 -28.49 60.87 33.86
C ASN A 324 -28.17 59.55 34.60
N LYS A 325 -29.18 58.68 34.83
CA LYS A 325 -28.99 57.39 35.51
C LYS A 325 -28.53 56.29 34.54
N GLU A 326 -28.94 56.34 33.28
CA GLU A 326 -28.46 55.45 32.21
C GLU A 326 -27.09 55.86 31.66
N ILE A 327 -26.80 57.16 31.57
CA ILE A 327 -25.46 57.66 31.18
C ILE A 327 -24.37 57.20 32.16
N LYS A 328 -24.66 57.11 33.47
CA LYS A 328 -23.70 56.57 34.45
C LYS A 328 -23.37 55.09 34.22
N LYS A 329 -24.34 54.26 33.81
CA LYS A 329 -24.09 52.85 33.42
C LYS A 329 -23.28 52.75 32.12
N LEU A 330 -23.49 53.67 31.17
CA LEU A 330 -22.76 53.69 29.89
C LEU A 330 -21.31 54.15 30.02
N ILE A 331 -20.99 55.06 30.95
CA ILE A 331 -19.60 55.49 31.24
C ILE A 331 -18.77 54.33 31.83
N GLU A 332 -19.41 53.40 32.54
CA GLU A 332 -18.75 52.22 33.13
C GLU A 332 -18.32 51.21 32.05
N VAL A 333 -19.14 51.02 31.01
CA VAL A 333 -18.80 50.22 29.82
C VAL A 333 -17.72 50.90 28.96
N GLY A 334 -17.72 52.23 28.87
CA GLY A 334 -16.70 53.00 28.16
C GLY A 334 -15.29 52.88 28.77
N LYS A 335 -15.18 52.69 30.10
CA LYS A 335 -13.89 52.42 30.76
C LYS A 335 -13.29 51.06 30.40
N LEU A 336 -14.12 50.04 30.16
CA LEU A 336 -13.66 48.73 29.66
C LEU A 336 -13.12 48.84 28.22
N SER A 337 -13.63 49.77 27.41
CA SER A 337 -13.09 50.03 26.06
C SER A 337 -11.67 50.62 26.07
N THR A 338 -11.30 51.39 27.10
CA THR A 338 -9.92 51.92 27.24
C THR A 338 -8.92 50.85 27.68
N GLU A 339 -9.37 49.80 28.38
CA GLU A 339 -8.54 48.65 28.78
C GLU A 339 -8.26 47.66 27.63
N LEU A 340 -9.06 47.69 26.55
CA LEU A 340 -8.86 46.88 25.32
C LEU A 340 -7.88 47.49 24.30
N SER A 341 -7.35 48.69 24.57
CA SER A 341 -6.37 49.39 23.71
C SER A 341 -5.08 48.59 23.40
N PRO A 342 -4.48 47.84 24.36
CA PRO A 342 -3.32 46.98 24.09
C PRO A 342 -3.66 45.83 23.13
N ILE A 343 -4.83 45.21 23.32
CA ILE A 343 -5.30 44.07 22.52
C ILE A 343 -5.60 44.49 21.09
N ASN A 344 -6.15 45.69 20.85
CA ASN A 344 -6.33 46.22 19.49
C ASN A 344 -5.00 46.51 18.78
N LYS A 345 -3.94 46.87 19.52
CA LYS A 345 -2.58 47.01 18.98
C LYS A 345 -1.97 45.67 18.58
N GLU A 346 -2.25 44.62 19.35
CA GLU A 346 -1.85 43.23 19.08
C GLU A 346 -2.65 42.61 17.91
N ILE A 347 -3.96 42.88 17.83
CA ILE A 347 -4.80 42.50 16.68
C ILE A 347 -4.34 43.23 15.41
N LYS A 348 -3.84 44.47 15.49
CA LYS A 348 -3.27 45.17 14.33
C LYS A 348 -1.96 44.51 13.87
N LYS A 349 -1.09 44.08 14.78
CA LYS A 349 0.10 43.27 14.47
C LYS A 349 -0.26 41.91 13.86
N LEU A 350 -1.30 41.25 14.37
CA LEU A 350 -1.79 39.97 13.85
C LEU A 350 -2.53 40.12 12.50
N LYS A 351 -3.24 41.23 12.26
CA LYS A 351 -3.82 41.57 10.97
C LYS A 351 -2.76 41.95 9.94
N GLU A 352 -1.67 42.60 10.33
CA GLU A 352 -0.50 42.82 9.45
C GLU A 352 0.22 41.50 9.13
N ALA A 353 0.33 40.57 10.08
CA ALA A 353 0.81 39.20 9.82
C ALA A 353 -0.16 38.37 8.95
N GLY A 354 -1.48 38.57 9.11
CA GLY A 354 -2.51 37.98 8.25
C GLY A 354 -2.61 38.64 6.86
N LYS A 355 -2.23 39.93 6.76
CA LYS A 355 -2.05 40.62 5.48
C LYS A 355 -0.80 40.11 4.75
N LEU A 356 0.30 39.83 5.46
CA LEU A 356 1.44 39.08 4.92
C LEU A 356 1.02 37.69 4.42
N SER A 357 0.12 37.00 5.11
CA SER A 357 -0.46 35.71 4.65
C SER A 357 -1.33 35.83 3.38
N THR A 358 -2.00 36.97 3.17
CA THR A 358 -2.78 37.22 1.94
C THR A 358 -1.94 37.85 0.82
N GLU A 359 -0.85 38.56 1.15
CA GLU A 359 0.23 38.96 0.24
C GLU A 359 1.21 37.81 -0.06
N LEU A 360 1.08 36.65 0.60
CA LEU A 360 1.68 35.34 0.26
C LEU A 360 0.83 34.57 -0.80
N SER A 361 -0.30 35.13 -1.26
CA SER A 361 -1.07 34.57 -2.39
C SER A 361 -0.31 34.56 -3.75
N PRO A 362 0.52 35.57 -4.09
CA PRO A 362 1.48 35.46 -5.18
C PRO A 362 2.56 34.42 -4.87
N ILE A 363 2.88 34.16 -3.60
CA ILE A 363 3.82 33.10 -3.19
C ILE A 363 3.23 31.71 -3.40
N ASN A 364 1.90 31.50 -3.39
CA ASN A 364 1.32 30.24 -3.87
C ASN A 364 1.37 30.10 -5.41
N LYS A 365 1.40 31.21 -6.15
CA LYS A 365 1.66 31.24 -7.61
C LYS A 365 3.16 31.10 -7.92
N GLU A 366 4.05 31.66 -7.10
CA GLU A 366 5.49 31.41 -7.14
C GLU A 366 5.85 30.02 -6.64
N ILE A 367 5.14 29.41 -5.69
CA ILE A 367 5.26 28.00 -5.28
C ILE A 367 4.78 27.08 -6.42
N LYS A 368 3.81 27.52 -7.23
CA LYS A 368 3.46 26.85 -8.50
C LYS A 368 4.56 27.01 -9.55
N LYS A 369 5.17 28.19 -9.68
CA LYS A 369 6.40 28.38 -10.47
C LYS A 369 7.63 27.66 -9.88
N PHE A 370 7.68 27.39 -8.57
CA PHE A 370 8.73 26.62 -7.86
C PHE A 370 8.47 25.12 -7.93
N LYS A 371 7.23 24.68 -8.18
CA LYS A 371 6.92 23.31 -8.62
C LYS A 371 7.34 23.09 -10.08
N GLU A 372 7.32 24.13 -10.92
CA GLU A 372 7.93 24.12 -12.25
C GLU A 372 9.46 24.31 -12.21
N ALA A 373 10.00 25.10 -11.27
CA ALA A 373 11.46 25.21 -11.03
C ALA A 373 12.02 24.00 -10.28
N GLY A 374 11.18 23.25 -9.56
CA GLY A 374 11.48 21.92 -9.01
C GLY A 374 11.67 20.87 -10.11
N LYS A 375 11.15 21.12 -11.32
CA LYS A 375 11.50 20.39 -12.55
C LYS A 375 12.83 20.86 -13.17
N LEU A 376 13.29 22.08 -12.87
CA LEU A 376 14.65 22.58 -13.21
C LEU A 376 15.71 22.21 -12.14
N SER A 377 15.30 21.88 -10.91
CA SER A 377 16.19 21.31 -9.87
C SER A 377 16.75 19.94 -10.28
N THR A 378 16.00 19.20 -11.10
CA THR A 378 16.48 17.97 -11.75
C THR A 378 17.44 18.23 -12.93
N GLU A 379 17.57 19.47 -13.43
CA GLU A 379 18.53 19.84 -14.48
C GLU A 379 19.77 20.60 -13.96
N LEU A 380 19.77 21.08 -12.70
CA LEU A 380 20.90 21.80 -12.08
C LEU A 380 21.86 20.93 -11.25
N SER A 381 21.67 19.60 -11.27
CA SER A 381 22.59 18.61 -10.67
C SER A 381 24.08 18.78 -11.08
N PRO A 382 24.43 19.19 -12.32
CA PRO A 382 25.83 19.40 -12.70
C PRO A 382 26.50 20.61 -12.01
N ILE A 383 25.75 21.68 -11.72
CA ILE A 383 26.30 22.91 -11.14
C ILE A 383 26.62 22.73 -9.64
N ASN A 384 25.86 21.92 -8.92
CA ASN A 384 26.18 21.57 -7.53
C ASN A 384 27.41 20.67 -7.39
N GLN A 385 27.77 19.89 -8.43
CA GLN A 385 29.06 19.18 -8.46
C GLN A 385 30.23 20.13 -8.77
N GLU A 386 30.03 21.17 -9.58
CA GLU A 386 31.05 22.21 -9.84
C GLU A 386 31.29 23.11 -8.61
N ILE A 387 30.24 23.46 -7.85
CA ILE A 387 30.36 24.22 -6.58
C ILE A 387 31.07 23.38 -5.50
N LYS A 388 30.88 22.04 -5.49
CA LYS A 388 31.65 21.13 -4.63
C LYS A 388 33.14 21.07 -5.00
N LYS A 389 33.47 21.11 -6.29
CA LYS A 389 34.87 21.19 -6.76
C LYS A 389 35.51 22.54 -6.40
N LEU A 390 34.77 23.65 -6.49
CA LEU A 390 35.28 24.99 -6.13
C LEU A 390 35.50 25.18 -4.62
N THR A 391 34.66 24.57 -3.78
CA THR A 391 34.85 24.58 -2.31
C THR A 391 36.01 23.70 -1.85
N GLU A 392 36.42 22.71 -2.65
CA GLU A 392 37.63 21.91 -2.42
C GLU A 392 38.90 22.68 -2.84
N VAL A 393 38.83 23.48 -3.89
CA VAL A 393 39.91 24.43 -4.29
C VAL A 393 40.12 25.54 -3.26
N GLU A 394 39.06 26.11 -2.67
CA GLU A 394 39.16 27.09 -1.58
C GLU A 394 39.78 26.51 -0.30
N LYS A 395 39.54 25.22 -0.01
CA LYS A 395 40.21 24.51 1.11
C LYS A 395 41.70 24.34 0.84
N LEU A 396 42.10 24.03 -0.40
CA LEU A 396 43.49 23.91 -0.81
C LEU A 396 44.22 25.28 -0.83
N GLU A 397 43.54 26.37 -1.21
CA GLU A 397 44.08 27.73 -1.14
C GLU A 397 44.24 28.23 0.30
N LYS A 398 43.32 27.89 1.22
CA LYS A 398 43.49 28.19 2.66
C LYS A 398 44.62 27.39 3.30
N GLN A 399 44.85 26.14 2.88
CA GLN A 399 46.02 25.35 3.28
C GLN A 399 47.33 25.91 2.69
N SER A 400 47.32 26.38 1.45
CA SER A 400 48.46 27.06 0.81
C SER A 400 48.80 28.40 1.47
N SER A 401 47.79 29.19 1.85
CA SER A 401 47.94 30.44 2.60
C SER A 401 48.48 30.22 4.02
N PHE A 402 48.01 29.18 4.71
CA PHE A 402 48.53 28.76 6.01
C PHE A 402 50.00 28.29 5.92
N ASN A 403 50.35 27.54 4.87
CA ASN A 403 51.72 27.09 4.61
C ASN A 403 52.65 28.27 4.22
N HIS A 404 52.18 29.25 3.43
CA HIS A 404 52.95 30.47 3.13
C HIS A 404 53.16 31.35 4.37
N HIS A 405 52.19 31.41 5.30
CA HIS A 405 52.33 32.13 6.55
C HIS A 405 53.33 31.47 7.51
N LEU A 406 53.40 30.13 7.53
CA LEU A 406 54.42 29.35 8.25
C LEU A 406 55.82 29.55 7.66
N ILE A 407 55.97 29.57 6.34
CA ILE A 407 57.25 29.80 5.65
C ILE A 407 57.74 31.25 5.83
N ALA A 408 56.84 32.24 5.82
CA ALA A 408 57.18 33.64 6.09
C ALA A 408 57.60 33.88 7.55
N ARG A 409 57.03 33.13 8.51
CA ARG A 409 57.42 33.17 9.92
C ARG A 409 58.77 32.48 10.19
N TYR A 410 59.11 31.45 9.42
CA TYR A 410 60.42 30.79 9.44
C TYR A 410 61.54 31.65 8.82
N LYS A 411 61.23 32.52 7.85
CA LYS A 411 62.18 33.49 7.27
C LYS A 411 62.40 34.76 8.09
N LYS A 412 61.57 35.03 9.10
CA LYS A 412 61.69 36.20 10.01
C LYS A 412 62.43 35.89 11.33
N ASN A 413 62.71 34.60 11.58
CA ASN A 413 63.45 34.08 12.75
C ASN A 413 64.80 33.43 12.36
N LYS A 414 65.28 33.72 11.16
CA LYS A 414 66.71 33.69 10.79
C LYS A 414 67.14 35.14 10.60
#